data_AF-A0A834RVV0-F1
#
_entry.id   AF-A0A834RVV0-F1
#
_cell.length_a   1.000
_cell.length_b   1.000
_cell.length_c   1.000
_cell.angle_alpha   90.00
_cell.angle_beta   90.00
_cell.angle_gamma   90.00
#
_symmetry.space_group_name_H-M   'P 1'
#
loop_
_entity.id
_entity.type
_entity.pdbx_description
1 polymer ?
#
loop_
_entity_poly.entity_id
_entity_poly.type
_entity_poly.pdbx_seq_one_letter_code
_entity_poly.pdbx_strand_id
1 'polypeptide(L)'
;MQTFNLQSTKFPGLAQGVRRVSINSFGFGGTNAHVVLDDADNYRNSSTRTRNDDILESEDTIPSIIESKETEDGGKPLVFVLSASDEQDLRKASEKLATHIRSVIGSENIRSETQYLKDLAFTLSEKRSALRWRSSFVASSLTELSSRLTAKSHSAFRSALKEERIAFVFTGQGAQWLGMGSSLMIYPGFRKSIEDASSYMKRLGSPWVLKGKLYL
;
A
#
# COMPACT_ATOMS: atom_id res chain seq x y z
N MET A 1 -50.79 14.95 -6.93
CA MET A 1 -49.45 14.34 -7.11
C MET A 1 -49.08 13.68 -5.78
N GLN A 2 -49.10 12.36 -5.71
CA GLN A 2 -48.84 11.63 -4.48
C GLN A 2 -47.33 11.40 -4.38
N THR A 3 -46.64 12.13 -3.51
CA THR A 3 -45.21 11.95 -3.24
C THR A 3 -45.04 10.66 -2.42
N PHE A 4 -44.53 9.60 -3.05
CA PHE A 4 -44.12 8.40 -2.35
C PHE A 4 -42.87 8.73 -1.53
N ASN A 5 -43.03 8.76 -0.20
CA ASN A 5 -41.94 8.99 0.73
C ASN A 5 -41.12 7.70 0.87
N LEU A 6 -40.27 7.43 -0.12
CA LEU A 6 -39.37 6.28 -0.11
C LEU A 6 -38.22 6.55 0.86
N GLN A 7 -38.26 5.88 2.01
CA GLN A 7 -37.17 5.90 2.98
C GLN A 7 -36.21 4.73 2.72
N SER A 8 -34.90 5.01 2.78
CA SER A 8 -33.88 3.97 2.70
C SER A 8 -34.04 3.00 3.86
N THR A 9 -34.37 1.74 3.56
CA THR A 9 -34.46 0.68 4.57
C THR A 9 -33.11 -0.01 4.68
N LYS A 10 -32.61 -0.17 5.91
CA LYS A 10 -31.35 -0.87 6.16
C LYS A 10 -31.47 -2.31 5.63
N PHE A 11 -30.51 -2.73 4.80
CA PHE A 11 -30.45 -4.11 4.35
C PHE A 11 -30.34 -5.03 5.58
N PRO A 12 -31.14 -6.11 5.67
CA PRO A 12 -31.18 -6.95 6.87
C PRO A 12 -29.78 -7.42 7.29
N GLY A 13 -29.46 -7.24 8.57
CA GLY A 13 -28.20 -7.72 9.15
C GLY A 13 -28.22 -9.23 9.35
N LEU A 14 -27.10 -9.89 9.07
CA LEU A 14 -26.97 -11.34 9.18
C LEU A 14 -26.81 -11.75 10.65
N ALA A 15 -27.90 -12.20 11.28
CA ALA A 15 -27.78 -13.00 12.50
C ALA A 15 -27.33 -14.43 12.15
N GLN A 16 -27.92 -15.03 11.10
CA GLN A 16 -27.49 -16.26 10.43
C GLN A 16 -28.05 -16.27 8.99
N GLY A 17 -27.19 -16.39 7.96
CA GLY A 17 -27.63 -16.51 6.56
C GLY A 17 -26.70 -15.87 5.53
N VAL A 18 -27.03 -16.02 4.24
CA VAL A 18 -26.37 -15.32 3.11
C VAL A 18 -27.27 -14.17 2.67
N ARG A 19 -26.70 -12.96 2.55
CA ARG A 19 -27.40 -11.83 1.92
C ARG A 19 -27.49 -12.12 0.43
N ARG A 20 -28.72 -12.22 -0.09
CA ARG A 20 -29.01 -12.60 -1.47
C ARG A 20 -29.94 -11.60 -2.14
N VAL A 21 -29.62 -11.24 -3.38
CA VAL A 21 -30.46 -10.38 -4.23
C VAL A 21 -30.73 -11.08 -5.54
N SER A 22 -31.98 -11.03 -6.00
CA SER A 22 -32.40 -11.50 -7.32
C SER A 22 -32.58 -10.28 -8.24
N ILE A 23 -32.02 -10.37 -9.44
CA ILE A 23 -32.13 -9.36 -10.50
C ILE A 23 -32.83 -10.01 -11.68
N ASN A 24 -33.99 -9.49 -12.04
CA ASN A 24 -34.78 -9.92 -13.20
C ASN A 24 -34.71 -8.88 -14.33
N SER A 25 -34.59 -9.34 -15.57
CA SER A 25 -34.63 -8.50 -16.76
C SER A 25 -35.48 -9.17 -17.85
N PHE A 26 -36.51 -8.47 -18.34
CA PHE A 26 -37.43 -8.95 -19.37
C PHE A 26 -37.29 -8.06 -20.62
N GLY A 27 -36.74 -8.62 -21.69
CA GLY A 27 -36.53 -7.91 -22.94
C GLY A 27 -37.79 -7.91 -23.82
N PHE A 28 -38.03 -6.81 -24.54
CA PHE A 28 -39.16 -6.67 -25.46
C PHE A 28 -39.20 -7.79 -26.53
N GLY A 29 -38.04 -8.30 -26.96
CA GLY A 29 -37.93 -9.42 -27.91
C GLY A 29 -38.23 -10.81 -27.33
N GLY A 30 -38.72 -10.90 -26.10
CA GLY A 30 -39.08 -12.17 -25.44
C GLY A 30 -37.93 -12.91 -24.76
N THR A 31 -36.70 -12.37 -24.80
CA THR A 31 -35.57 -12.94 -24.05
C THR A 31 -35.58 -12.40 -22.62
N ASN A 32 -35.55 -13.33 -21.66
CA ASN A 32 -35.56 -13.04 -20.23
C ASN A 32 -34.27 -13.52 -19.58
N ALA A 33 -33.75 -12.74 -18.64
CA ALA A 33 -32.59 -13.10 -17.84
C ALA A 33 -32.88 -12.93 -16.35
N HIS A 34 -32.38 -13.85 -15.53
CA HIS A 34 -32.49 -13.81 -14.08
C HIS A 34 -31.13 -14.16 -13.46
N VAL A 35 -30.66 -13.32 -12.55
CA VAL A 35 -29.39 -13.50 -11.84
C VAL A 35 -29.63 -13.44 -10.35
N VAL A 36 -29.02 -14.37 -9.62
CA VAL A 36 -29.02 -14.40 -8.16
C VAL A 36 -27.61 -14.08 -7.67
N LEU A 37 -27.48 -13.04 -6.86
CA LEU A 37 -26.21 -12.56 -6.31
C LEU A 37 -26.17 -12.84 -4.81
N ASP A 38 -25.04 -13.39 -4.36
CA ASP A 38 -24.71 -13.57 -2.95
C ASP A 38 -23.65 -12.56 -2.52
N ASP A 39 -23.65 -12.26 -1.22
CA ASP A 39 -22.69 -11.35 -0.61
C ASP A 39 -21.26 -11.89 -0.55
N ALA A 40 -20.30 -11.00 -0.78
CA ALA A 40 -18.88 -11.29 -0.86
C ALA A 40 -18.29 -11.80 0.46
N ASP A 41 -18.78 -11.30 1.61
CA ASP A 41 -18.25 -11.70 2.92
C ASP A 41 -18.51 -13.19 3.20
N ASN A 42 -19.72 -13.67 2.89
CA ASN A 42 -20.07 -15.08 3.03
C ASN A 42 -19.30 -15.96 2.02
N TYR A 43 -19.06 -15.48 0.80
CA TYR A 43 -18.24 -16.18 -0.19
C TYR A 43 -16.77 -16.34 0.29
N ARG A 44 -16.20 -15.29 0.89
CA ARG A 44 -14.84 -15.33 1.45
C ARG A 44 -14.72 -16.27 2.65
N ASN A 45 -15.73 -16.29 3.52
CA ASN A 45 -15.74 -17.13 4.71
C ASN A 45 -16.06 -18.61 4.42
N SER A 46 -16.77 -18.90 3.33
CA SER A 46 -17.06 -20.28 2.89
C SER A 46 -15.89 -20.89 2.12
N SER A 47 -15.20 -20.10 1.29
CA SER A 47 -14.04 -20.55 0.51
C SER A 47 -12.79 -20.84 1.37
N THR A 48 -12.64 -20.21 2.53
CA THR A 48 -11.62 -20.61 3.51
C THR A 48 -11.96 -21.91 4.25
N ARG A 49 -13.24 -22.33 4.28
CA ARG A 49 -13.67 -23.61 4.88
C ARG A 49 -13.61 -24.80 3.92
N THR A 50 -13.57 -24.57 2.61
CA THR A 50 -13.50 -25.64 1.59
C THR A 50 -12.10 -25.89 1.04
N ARG A 51 -11.08 -25.17 1.53
CA ARG A 51 -9.68 -25.33 1.10
C ARG A 51 -8.86 -26.29 1.99
N ASN A 52 -9.53 -27.08 2.84
CA ASN A 52 -8.90 -27.97 3.81
C ASN A 52 -8.99 -29.47 3.48
N ASP A 53 -9.55 -29.88 2.35
CA ASP A 53 -9.45 -31.27 1.87
C ASP A 53 -8.73 -31.26 0.51
N ASP A 54 -7.67 -32.06 0.37
CA ASP A 54 -6.84 -32.33 -0.84
C ASP A 54 -5.66 -31.41 -1.19
N ILE A 55 -4.84 -30.97 -0.22
CA ILE A 55 -3.40 -30.73 -0.48
C ILE A 55 -2.57 -31.29 0.68
N LEU A 56 -1.65 -32.19 0.29
CA LEU A 56 -0.59 -32.83 1.08
C LEU A 56 -0.03 -31.94 2.20
N GLU A 57 0.18 -32.57 3.36
CA GLU A 57 0.95 -32.06 4.49
C GLU A 57 2.34 -31.58 4.04
N SER A 58 2.45 -30.29 3.72
CA SER A 58 3.69 -29.54 3.87
C SER A 58 3.49 -28.61 5.06
N GLU A 59 4.25 -28.84 6.13
CA GLU A 59 4.36 -27.98 7.29
C GLU A 59 4.98 -26.61 6.91
N ASP A 60 4.34 -25.84 6.04
CA ASP A 60 4.57 -24.40 5.97
C ASP A 60 3.61 -23.73 6.94
N THR A 61 3.94 -23.90 8.22
CA THR A 61 3.50 -22.99 9.28
C THR A 61 3.93 -21.61 8.82
N ILE A 62 3.02 -20.84 8.24
CA ILE A 62 3.19 -19.41 8.03
C ILE A 62 3.53 -18.88 9.43
N PRO A 63 4.76 -18.43 9.69
CA PRO A 63 5.03 -17.82 10.97
C PRO A 63 4.10 -16.62 11.00
N SER A 64 3.21 -16.56 12.00
CA SER A 64 2.58 -15.31 12.34
C SER A 64 3.73 -14.32 12.43
N ILE A 65 3.77 -13.38 11.49
CA ILE A 65 4.84 -12.41 11.42
C ILE A 65 4.74 -11.70 12.74
N ILE A 66 5.72 -12.03 13.57
CA ILE A 66 6.04 -11.46 14.86
C ILE A 66 5.57 -10.02 14.82
N GLU A 67 4.62 -9.69 15.69
CA GLU A 67 4.32 -8.33 16.09
C GLU A 67 5.66 -7.69 16.43
N SER A 68 6.29 -7.07 15.43
CA SER A 68 7.41 -6.20 15.64
C SER A 68 6.80 -5.06 16.41
N LYS A 69 7.01 -5.06 17.74
CA LYS A 69 6.77 -3.92 18.61
C LYS A 69 7.06 -2.69 17.80
N GLU A 70 5.99 -1.99 17.40
CA GLU A 70 6.08 -0.73 16.73
C GLU A 70 6.78 0.17 17.75
N THR A 71 8.08 0.38 17.54
CA THR A 71 8.80 1.42 18.25
C THR A 71 8.05 2.70 17.92
N GLU A 72 7.42 3.25 18.95
CA GLU A 72 6.76 4.54 18.90
C GLU A 72 7.70 5.58 18.27
N ASP A 73 7.06 6.49 17.55
CA ASP A 73 7.56 7.75 16.99
C ASP A 73 7.97 7.73 15.49
N GLY A 74 7.05 8.22 14.66
CA GLY A 74 7.19 8.47 13.22
C GLY A 74 6.97 7.23 12.33
N GLY A 75 5.79 7.12 11.69
CA GLY A 75 5.52 6.05 10.73
C GLY A 75 6.59 5.93 9.64
N LYS A 76 6.97 4.71 9.25
CA LYS A 76 7.96 4.49 8.19
C LYS A 76 7.50 5.20 6.91
N PRO A 77 8.35 6.03 6.27
CA PRO A 77 7.97 6.71 5.04
C PRO A 77 7.69 5.70 3.94
N LEU A 78 6.54 5.85 3.30
CA LEU A 78 6.09 5.04 2.17
C LEU A 78 6.10 5.86 0.89
N VAL A 79 6.26 5.17 -0.25
CA VAL A 79 6.22 5.78 -1.58
C VAL A 79 4.85 5.54 -2.21
N PHE A 80 4.22 6.60 -2.67
CA PHE A 80 2.94 6.60 -3.37
C PHE A 80 3.16 7.04 -4.80
N VAL A 81 2.85 6.17 -5.76
CA VAL A 81 3.08 6.42 -7.19
C VAL A 81 1.75 6.70 -7.87
N LEU A 82 1.66 7.80 -8.60
CA LEU A 82 0.55 8.11 -9.48
C LEU A 82 1.01 8.09 -10.92
N SER A 83 0.13 7.61 -11.81
CA SER A 83 0.37 7.68 -13.23
C SER A 83 -0.89 8.01 -14.02
N ALA A 84 -0.71 8.67 -15.17
CA ALA A 84 -1.78 9.03 -16.09
C ALA A 84 -1.30 9.03 -17.56
N SER A 85 -2.25 9.11 -18.48
CA SER A 85 -1.97 9.20 -19.92
C SER A 85 -1.53 10.59 -20.36
N ASP A 86 -1.92 11.62 -19.60
CA ASP A 86 -1.59 13.04 -19.83
C ASP A 86 -1.14 13.70 -18.51
N GLU A 87 -0.35 14.77 -18.61
CA GLU A 87 0.12 15.58 -17.46
C GLU A 87 -1.05 16.22 -16.71
N GLN A 88 -2.05 16.74 -17.43
CA GLN A 88 -3.22 17.36 -16.81
C GLN A 88 -4.06 16.35 -16.02
N ASP A 89 -4.17 15.13 -16.54
CA ASP A 89 -4.93 14.07 -15.88
C ASP A 89 -4.19 13.54 -14.64
N LEU A 90 -2.85 13.54 -14.65
CA LEU A 90 -2.05 13.24 -13.47
C LEU A 90 -2.31 14.25 -12.35
N ARG A 91 -2.41 15.53 -12.71
CA ARG A 91 -2.74 16.60 -11.76
C ARG A 91 -4.16 16.43 -11.19
N LYS A 92 -5.16 16.20 -12.04
CA LYS A 92 -6.54 15.93 -11.60
C LYS A 92 -6.61 14.70 -10.70
N ALA A 93 -5.89 13.63 -11.03
CA ALA A 93 -5.82 12.42 -10.22
C ALA A 93 -5.22 12.69 -8.83
N SER A 94 -4.18 13.52 -8.76
CA SER A 94 -3.55 13.94 -7.51
C SER A 94 -4.52 14.76 -6.63
N GLU A 95 -5.21 15.74 -7.22
CA GLU A 95 -6.22 16.57 -6.54
C GLU A 95 -7.42 15.73 -6.05
N LYS A 96 -7.90 14.79 -6.87
CA LYS A 96 -8.96 13.86 -6.51
C LYS A 96 -8.54 12.93 -5.37
N LEU A 97 -7.32 12.41 -5.41
CA LEU A 97 -6.78 11.56 -4.34
C LEU A 97 -6.63 12.35 -3.03
N ALA A 98 -6.13 13.59 -3.09
CA ALA A 98 -6.04 14.45 -1.91
C ALA A 98 -7.43 14.71 -1.29
N THR A 99 -8.44 14.95 -2.12
CA THR A 99 -9.82 15.15 -1.68
C THR A 99 -10.38 13.89 -1.01
N HIS A 100 -10.13 12.73 -1.61
CA HIS A 100 -10.52 11.45 -1.04
C HIS A 100 -9.83 11.20 0.32
N ILE A 101 -8.53 11.41 0.42
CA ILE A 101 -7.79 11.26 1.68
C ILE A 101 -8.39 12.15 2.77
N ARG A 102 -8.68 13.42 2.46
CA ARG A 102 -9.32 14.35 3.42
C ARG A 102 -10.69 13.89 3.89
N SER A 103 -11.48 13.26 3.01
CA SER A 103 -12.79 12.69 3.39
C SER A 103 -12.68 11.44 4.27
N VAL A 104 -11.54 10.76 4.21
CA VAL A 104 -11.29 9.49 4.90
C VAL A 104 -10.65 9.76 6.27
N ILE A 105 -9.83 10.81 6.40
CA ILE A 105 -9.30 11.29 7.69
C ILE A 105 -10.46 11.57 8.67
N GLY A 106 -10.49 10.85 9.80
CA GLY A 106 -11.53 10.98 10.83
C GLY A 106 -12.82 10.20 10.56
N SER A 107 -12.91 9.43 9.48
CA SER A 107 -14.05 8.53 9.25
C SER A 107 -13.94 7.25 10.09
N GLU A 108 -15.07 6.74 10.60
CA GLU A 108 -15.15 5.46 11.34
C GLU A 108 -14.74 4.24 10.49
N ASN A 109 -14.58 4.42 9.18
CA ASN A 109 -14.20 3.37 8.25
C ASN A 109 -12.72 2.98 8.31
N ILE A 110 -11.84 3.82 8.89
CA ILE A 110 -10.42 3.49 9.07
C ILE A 110 -10.21 2.87 10.45
N ARG A 111 -9.85 1.58 10.49
CA ARG A 111 -9.44 0.91 11.74
C ARG A 111 -8.04 1.30 12.20
N SER A 112 -7.12 1.52 11.26
CA SER A 112 -5.74 1.91 11.51
C SER A 112 -5.20 2.75 10.35
N GLU A 113 -4.74 3.96 10.64
CA GLU A 113 -4.13 4.85 9.63
C GLU A 113 -2.89 4.21 9.00
N THR A 114 -2.05 3.57 9.82
CA THR A 114 -0.83 2.88 9.37
C THR A 114 -1.16 1.78 8.37
N GLN A 115 -2.18 0.96 8.64
CA GLN A 115 -2.58 -0.10 7.73
C GLN A 115 -3.16 0.48 6.42
N TYR A 116 -4.00 1.50 6.53
CA TYR A 116 -4.58 2.17 5.37
C TYR A 116 -3.51 2.78 4.45
N LEU A 117 -2.47 3.41 5.01
CA LEU A 117 -1.34 3.94 4.25
C LEU A 117 -0.57 2.83 3.52
N LYS A 118 -0.31 1.70 4.17
CA LYS A 118 0.34 0.52 3.55
C LYS A 118 -0.50 -0.02 2.40
N ASP A 119 -1.80 -0.20 2.61
CA ASP A 119 -2.74 -0.71 1.60
C ASP A 119 -2.88 0.26 0.43
N LEU A 120 -2.88 1.57 0.70
CA LEU A 120 -2.91 2.61 -0.32
C LEU A 120 -1.63 2.60 -1.16
N ALA A 121 -0.45 2.57 -0.53
CA ALA A 121 0.83 2.49 -1.23
C ALA A 121 0.90 1.23 -2.13
N PHE A 122 0.50 0.08 -1.58
CA PHE A 122 0.43 -1.18 -2.31
C PHE A 122 -0.55 -1.11 -3.49
N THR A 123 -1.75 -0.55 -3.28
CA THR A 123 -2.77 -0.43 -4.33
C THR A 123 -2.29 0.46 -5.47
N LEU A 124 -1.65 1.59 -5.15
CA LEU A 124 -1.14 2.52 -6.15
C LEU A 124 0.04 1.94 -6.94
N SER A 125 0.87 1.10 -6.32
CA SER A 125 2.01 0.44 -7.00
C SER A 125 1.57 -0.78 -7.82
N GLU A 126 0.81 -1.70 -7.22
CA GLU A 126 0.62 -3.06 -7.75
C GLU A 126 -0.76 -3.29 -8.38
N LYS A 127 -1.75 -2.45 -8.08
CA LYS A 127 -3.16 -2.64 -8.50
C LYS A 127 -3.64 -1.55 -9.47
N ARG A 128 -2.72 -0.78 -10.04
CA ARG A 128 -2.97 0.27 -11.02
C ARG A 128 -2.04 0.10 -12.21
N SER A 129 -2.54 0.45 -13.40
CA SER A 129 -1.72 0.47 -14.61
C SER A 129 -0.64 1.53 -14.50
N ALA A 130 0.59 1.21 -14.91
CA ALA A 130 1.72 2.13 -14.90
C ALA A 130 1.82 2.90 -16.23
N LEU A 131 1.22 4.09 -16.28
CA LEU A 131 1.15 4.95 -17.47
C LEU A 131 2.39 5.85 -17.63
N ARG A 132 2.43 6.63 -18.71
CA ARG A 132 3.62 7.37 -19.14
C ARG A 132 3.91 8.59 -18.28
N TRP A 133 2.90 9.35 -17.88
CA TRP A 133 3.10 10.48 -16.97
C TRP A 133 3.06 9.97 -15.55
N ARG A 134 4.13 10.21 -14.78
CA ARG A 134 4.28 9.68 -13.43
C ARG A 134 4.65 10.78 -12.44
N SER A 135 4.17 10.62 -11.21
CA SER A 135 4.60 11.40 -10.05
C SER A 135 4.71 10.46 -8.85
N SER A 136 5.71 10.68 -8.00
CA SER A 136 5.94 9.90 -6.79
C SER A 136 5.96 10.82 -5.58
N PHE A 137 5.30 10.40 -4.51
CA PHE A 137 5.20 11.14 -3.26
C PHE A 137 5.69 10.24 -2.14
N VAL A 138 6.53 10.78 -1.26
CA VAL A 138 6.93 10.08 -0.03
C VAL A 138 6.10 10.65 1.11
N ALA A 139 5.49 9.82 1.96
CA ALA A 139 4.77 10.31 3.14
C ALA A 139 4.74 9.25 4.25
N SER A 140 4.64 9.71 5.49
CA SER A 140 4.54 8.91 6.71
C SER A 140 3.16 8.97 7.38
N SER A 141 2.30 9.92 6.96
CA SER A 141 0.93 10.10 7.45
C SER A 141 -0.03 10.52 6.33
N LEU A 142 -1.35 10.36 6.55
CA LEU A 142 -2.37 10.79 5.60
C LEU A 142 -2.42 12.31 5.44
N THR A 143 -2.21 13.04 6.54
CA THR A 143 -2.13 14.51 6.53
C THR A 143 -0.95 14.99 5.69
N GLU A 144 0.23 14.39 5.87
CA GLU A 144 1.41 14.68 5.07
C GLU A 144 1.18 14.34 3.59
N LEU A 145 0.60 13.17 3.30
CA LEU A 145 0.32 12.75 1.93
C LEU A 145 -0.66 13.70 1.22
N SER A 146 -1.75 14.09 1.89
CA SER A 146 -2.73 15.06 1.37
C SER A 146 -2.11 16.43 1.10
N SER A 147 -1.26 16.92 2.01
CA SER A 147 -0.53 18.18 1.83
C SER A 147 0.38 18.09 0.62
N ARG A 148 1.21 17.04 0.56
CA ARG A 148 2.11 16.76 -0.56
C ARG A 148 1.32 16.70 -1.85
N LEU A 149 0.29 15.86 -2.02
CA LEU A 149 -0.49 15.77 -3.27
C LEU A 149 -1.02 17.10 -3.84
N THR A 150 -1.26 18.11 -2.99
CA THR A 150 -1.77 19.43 -3.42
C THR A 150 -0.72 20.53 -3.58
N ALA A 151 0.53 20.28 -3.21
CA ALA A 151 1.59 21.25 -3.45
C ALA A 151 1.74 21.56 -4.95
N LYS A 152 2.03 22.81 -5.29
CA LYS A 152 2.11 23.26 -6.70
C LYS A 152 3.35 22.71 -7.43
N SER A 153 4.29 22.14 -6.70
CA SER A 153 5.62 21.74 -7.19
C SER A 153 5.79 20.23 -7.20
N HIS A 154 4.98 19.52 -8.00
CA HIS A 154 5.28 18.11 -8.31
C HIS A 154 5.85 18.01 -9.70
N SER A 155 7.04 17.42 -9.78
CA SER A 155 7.67 17.07 -11.05
C SER A 155 6.91 15.90 -11.68
N ALA A 156 5.84 16.22 -12.41
CA ALA A 156 5.30 15.28 -13.37
C ALA A 156 6.40 15.04 -14.42
N PHE A 157 6.80 13.78 -14.58
CA PHE A 157 7.75 13.43 -15.62
C PHE A 157 7.12 12.39 -16.54
N ARG A 158 7.49 12.48 -17.81
CA ARG A 158 7.09 11.51 -18.81
C ARG A 158 8.15 10.41 -18.84
N SER A 159 7.78 9.22 -18.37
CA SER A 159 8.61 8.03 -18.41
C SER A 159 9.00 7.69 -19.85
N ALA A 160 10.29 7.38 -20.04
CA ALA A 160 10.85 6.95 -21.31
C ALA A 160 10.33 5.54 -21.67
N LEU A 161 10.24 5.26 -22.97
CA LEU A 161 9.78 3.95 -23.48
C LEU A 161 10.86 2.86 -23.40
N LYS A 162 12.08 3.21 -23.00
CA LYS A 162 13.24 2.32 -23.03
C LYS A 162 13.53 1.82 -21.63
N GLU A 163 13.93 0.55 -21.53
CA GLU A 163 14.49 -0.01 -20.29
C GLU A 163 15.68 0.84 -19.81
N GLU A 164 15.62 1.24 -18.54
CA GLU A 164 16.66 2.02 -17.91
C GLU A 164 17.84 1.11 -17.57
N ARG A 165 19.05 1.51 -17.98
CA ARG A 165 20.30 0.84 -17.57
C ARG A 165 20.78 1.47 -16.29
N ILE A 166 20.83 0.69 -15.22
CA ILE A 166 21.28 1.13 -13.89
C ILE A 166 22.78 0.85 -13.76
N ALA A 167 23.55 1.87 -13.36
CA ALA A 167 24.96 1.74 -13.00
C ALA A 167 25.17 2.26 -11.57
N PHE A 168 25.86 1.47 -10.74
CA PHE A 168 26.24 1.88 -9.39
C PHE A 168 27.64 2.49 -9.40
N VAL A 169 27.75 3.75 -8.98
CA VAL A 169 29.03 4.46 -8.86
C VAL A 169 29.40 4.55 -7.39
N PHE A 170 30.51 3.93 -7.00
CA PHE A 170 31.04 3.98 -5.64
C PHE A 170 32.05 5.11 -5.55
N THR A 171 31.73 6.14 -4.75
CA THR A 171 32.62 7.29 -4.54
C THR A 171 33.80 6.92 -3.64
N GLY A 172 34.90 7.66 -3.78
CA GLY A 172 36.07 7.53 -2.91
C GLY A 172 35.87 8.20 -1.54
N GLN A 173 36.98 8.43 -0.84
CA GLN A 173 37.00 9.15 0.44
C GLN A 173 36.61 10.63 0.25
N GLY A 174 35.81 11.19 1.15
CA GLY A 174 35.39 12.60 1.15
C GLY A 174 33.88 12.84 1.27
N ALA A 175 33.05 11.80 1.10
CA ALA A 175 31.59 11.89 1.21
C ALA A 175 31.03 11.56 2.60
N GLN A 176 31.90 11.29 3.58
CA GLN A 176 31.49 10.94 4.95
C GLN A 176 30.99 12.14 5.74
N TRP A 177 29.97 11.94 6.57
CA TRP A 177 29.45 12.92 7.52
C TRP A 177 28.99 12.22 8.81
N LEU A 178 28.95 12.98 9.91
CA LEU A 178 28.61 12.46 11.24
C LEU A 178 27.18 11.91 11.27
N GLY A 179 27.01 10.63 11.62
CA GLY A 179 25.69 10.01 11.69
C GLY A 179 25.19 9.37 10.39
N MET A 180 26.03 9.33 9.34
CA MET A 180 25.65 8.73 8.05
C MET A 180 25.11 7.31 8.22
N GLY A 181 24.02 6.98 7.53
CA GLY A 181 23.43 5.64 7.55
C GLY A 181 22.72 5.23 8.84
N SER A 182 22.78 6.01 9.92
CA SER A 182 22.10 5.70 11.19
C SER A 182 20.58 5.58 11.02
N SER A 183 19.94 6.53 10.31
CA SER A 183 18.50 6.49 10.01
C SER A 183 18.10 5.32 9.11
N LEU A 184 19.04 4.74 8.34
CA LEU A 184 18.77 3.59 7.47
C LEU A 184 18.74 2.26 8.24
N MET A 185 19.14 2.23 9.51
CA MET A 185 19.12 1.04 10.36
C MET A 185 17.70 0.52 10.63
N ILE A 186 16.67 1.30 10.32
CA ILE A 186 15.25 0.87 10.34
C ILE A 186 14.93 -0.17 9.26
N TYR A 187 15.74 -0.25 8.20
CA TYR A 187 15.55 -1.17 7.08
C TYR A 187 16.36 -2.46 7.32
N PRO A 188 15.70 -3.63 7.37
CA PRO A 188 16.37 -4.91 7.68
C PRO A 188 17.54 -5.24 6.74
N GLY A 189 17.40 -4.96 5.44
CA GLY A 189 18.45 -5.21 4.45
C GLY A 189 19.72 -4.40 4.72
N PHE A 190 19.58 -3.10 4.99
CA PHE A 190 20.72 -2.24 5.33
C PHE A 190 21.38 -2.67 6.65
N ARG A 191 20.56 -2.91 7.68
CA ARG A 191 21.03 -3.37 8.99
C ARG A 191 21.87 -4.65 8.87
N LYS A 192 21.34 -5.65 8.16
CA LYS A 192 22.01 -6.93 7.94
C LYS A 192 23.36 -6.73 7.23
N SER A 193 23.39 -5.95 6.15
CA SER A 193 24.63 -5.65 5.42
C SER A 193 25.70 -4.99 6.29
N ILE A 194 25.31 -4.06 7.18
CA ILE A 194 26.24 -3.42 8.13
C ILE A 194 26.74 -4.41 9.19
N GLU A 195 25.88 -5.30 9.67
CA GLU A 195 26.24 -6.32 10.67
C GLU A 195 27.19 -7.39 10.08
N ASP A 196 26.94 -7.79 8.85
CA ASP A 196 27.80 -8.71 8.09
C ASP A 196 29.18 -8.08 7.82
N ALA A 197 29.21 -6.82 7.36
CA ALA A 197 30.44 -6.08 7.16
C ALA A 197 31.23 -5.89 8.46
N SER A 198 30.56 -5.52 9.55
CA SER A 198 31.16 -5.37 10.88
C SER A 198 31.80 -6.68 11.36
N SER A 199 31.12 -7.81 11.15
CA SER A 199 31.62 -9.14 11.49
C SER A 199 32.84 -9.52 10.66
N TYR A 200 32.83 -9.19 9.36
CA TYR A 200 33.97 -9.41 8.48
C TYR A 200 35.20 -8.57 8.87
N MET A 201 35.02 -7.28 9.18
CA MET A 201 36.11 -6.41 9.63
C MET A 201 36.74 -6.87 10.95
N LYS A 202 35.93 -7.38 11.89
CA LYS A 202 36.42 -7.99 13.13
C LYS A 202 37.32 -9.19 12.85
N ARG A 203 36.95 -10.05 11.89
CA ARG A 203 37.79 -11.19 11.48
C ARG A 203 39.15 -10.76 10.92
N LEU A 204 39.23 -9.57 10.32
CA LEU A 204 40.48 -8.98 9.82
C LEU A 204 41.32 -8.30 10.93
N GLY A 205 40.91 -8.36 12.19
CA GLY A 205 41.64 -7.76 13.32
C GLY A 205 41.32 -6.28 13.56
N SER A 206 40.23 -5.75 13.02
CA SER A 206 39.81 -4.37 13.31
C SER A 206 39.49 -4.20 14.80
N PRO A 207 40.07 -3.20 15.50
CA PRO A 207 39.83 -2.97 16.92
C PRO A 207 38.48 -2.31 17.20
N TRP A 208 37.71 -1.95 16.17
CA TRP A 208 36.46 -1.22 16.29
C TRP A 208 35.30 -1.89 15.54
N VAL A 209 34.08 -1.59 16.00
CA VAL A 209 32.82 -2.11 15.45
C VAL A 209 32.20 -1.04 14.55
N LEU A 210 31.96 -1.39 13.28
CA LEU A 210 31.43 -0.46 12.27
C LEU A 210 30.11 0.20 12.71
N LYS A 211 29.20 -0.60 13.31
CA LYS A 211 27.93 -0.11 13.85
C LYS A 211 28.09 1.02 14.87
N GLY A 212 29.14 0.96 15.70
CA GLY A 212 29.42 1.99 16.70
C GLY A 212 29.85 3.33 16.10
N LYS A 213 30.45 3.30 14.90
CA LYS A 213 30.89 4.51 14.18
C LYS A 213 29.77 5.26 13.46
N LEU A 214 28.56 4.70 13.39
CA LEU A 214 27.39 5.38 12.81
C LEU A 214 26.76 6.39 13.78
N TYR A 215 27.16 6.39 15.06
CA TYR A 215 26.58 7.22 16.12
C TYR A 215 27.63 8.08 16.85
N LEU A 216 28.88 8.09 16.37
CA LEU A 216 30.05 8.81 16.90
C LEU A 216 30.55 9.82 15.88
#